data_AF-A0A7S1DB47-F1
#
_entry.id   AF-A0A7S1DB47-F1
#
_cell.length_a   1.000
_cell.length_b   1.000
_cell.length_c   1.000
_cell.angle_alpha   90.00
_cell.angle_beta   90.00
_cell.angle_gamma   90.00
#
_symmetry.space_group_name_H-M   'P 1'
#
loop_
_entity.id
_entity.type
_entity.pdbx_description
1 polymer ?
#
loop_
_entity_poly.entity_id
_entity_poly.type
_entity_poly.pdbx_seq_one_letter_code
_entity_poly.pdbx_strand_id
1 'polypeptide(L)'
;ILITMTSGLSFQEEYDLVKSYSQEYSVLLPWETLRDEAIPGVLKVTVFVYIMSFVIHGVVAWRNKEEKWNSKQNLKAVYLVTNAIVNLLLAVVGIYYFRDLPTSQSFEELMAGRVDLVFMGACQLGYNLWAFPYGLFLVNESLPMLCHHLGVIFVAGIPTFCTLGIRHYAPFFFGVIEGSSVPLVV
;
A
#
# COMPACT_ATOMS: atom_id res chain seq x y z
N ILE A 1 8.08 -6.14 18.48
CA ILE A 1 7.31 -6.72 19.61
C ILE A 1 6.86 -8.17 19.32
N LEU A 2 7.10 -8.73 18.12
CA LEU A 2 6.85 -10.16 17.83
C LEU A 2 8.11 -10.84 17.28
N ILE A 3 9.22 -10.67 17.98
CA ILE A 3 10.47 -11.44 17.81
C ILE A 3 10.82 -11.87 19.22
N THR A 4 10.31 -13.01 19.68
CA THR A 4 10.71 -13.53 20.99
C THR A 4 10.50 -15.04 21.18
N MET A 5 10.07 -15.82 20.17
CA MET A 5 9.65 -17.21 20.45
C MET A 5 10.16 -18.32 19.54
N THR A 6 11.08 -18.08 18.60
CA THR A 6 11.53 -19.15 17.69
C THR A 6 13.04 -19.35 17.55
N SER A 7 13.87 -18.44 18.05
CA SER A 7 15.33 -18.49 17.80
C SER A 7 16.12 -19.32 18.83
N GLY A 8 15.59 -19.55 20.02
CA GLY A 8 16.35 -20.13 21.15
C GLY A 8 17.46 -19.21 21.69
N LEU A 9 17.57 -17.97 21.18
CA LEU A 9 18.53 -16.97 21.61
C LEU A 9 18.00 -16.20 22.83
N SER A 10 18.90 -15.72 23.66
CA SER A 10 18.57 -14.70 24.66
C SER A 10 18.23 -13.37 23.98
N PHE A 11 17.43 -12.54 24.66
CA PHE A 11 17.07 -11.21 24.15
C PHE A 11 18.30 -10.36 23.80
N GLN A 12 19.39 -10.49 24.57
CA GLN A 12 20.63 -9.76 24.32
C GLN A 12 21.32 -10.24 23.03
N GLU A 13 21.33 -11.54 22.77
CA GLU A 13 21.87 -12.12 21.53
C GLU A 13 21.02 -11.74 20.31
N GLU A 14 19.69 -11.72 20.43
CA GLU A 14 18.81 -11.22 19.37
C GLU A 14 19.05 -9.73 19.11
N TYR A 15 19.21 -8.93 20.18
CA TYR A 15 19.49 -7.50 20.07
C TYR A 15 20.85 -7.25 19.39
N ASP A 16 21.90 -7.95 19.81
CA ASP A 16 23.24 -7.78 19.25
C ASP A 16 23.31 -8.28 17.79
N LEU A 17 22.56 -9.33 17.45
CA LEU A 17 22.38 -9.78 16.07
C LEU A 17 21.66 -8.73 15.21
N VAL A 18 20.53 -8.19 15.68
CA VAL A 18 19.81 -7.11 14.96
C VAL A 18 20.70 -5.86 14.82
N LYS A 19 21.51 -5.57 15.83
CA LYS A 19 22.44 -4.43 15.84
C LYS A 19 23.62 -4.63 14.89
N SER A 20 24.15 -5.84 14.75
CA SER A 20 25.21 -6.10 13.75
C SER A 20 24.65 -5.97 12.33
N TYR A 21 23.44 -6.49 12.07
CA TYR A 21 22.76 -6.27 10.79
C TYR A 21 22.42 -4.78 10.56
N SER A 22 22.05 -4.01 11.57
CA SER A 22 21.73 -2.58 11.37
C SER A 22 22.96 -1.70 11.12
N GLN A 23 24.15 -2.14 11.52
CA GLN A 23 25.41 -1.43 11.25
C GLN A 23 25.98 -1.72 9.86
N GLU A 24 25.66 -2.88 9.28
CA GLU A 24 26.17 -3.30 7.98
C GLU A 24 25.19 -2.97 6.82
N TYR A 25 23.88 -2.86 7.11
CA TYR A 25 22.86 -2.65 6.09
C TYR A 25 22.25 -1.25 6.18
N SER A 26 22.31 -0.49 5.07
CA SER A 26 21.56 0.76 4.92
C SER A 26 20.09 0.54 5.24
N VAL A 27 19.49 1.40 6.08
CA VAL A 27 18.05 1.36 6.39
C VAL A 27 17.22 1.52 5.13
N LEU A 28 17.68 2.33 4.18
CA LEU A 28 17.06 2.53 2.88
C LEU A 28 17.57 1.50 1.87
N LEU A 29 16.68 1.12 0.94
CA LEU A 29 17.05 0.36 -0.24
C LEU A 29 18.23 1.01 -0.98
N PRO A 30 19.00 0.22 -1.75
CA PRO A 30 20.01 0.77 -2.64
C PRO A 30 19.42 1.89 -3.50
N TRP A 31 20.20 2.94 -3.71
CA TRP A 31 19.75 4.12 -4.44
C TRP A 31 19.22 3.78 -5.83
N GLU A 32 19.81 2.80 -6.49
CA GLU A 32 19.39 2.27 -7.78
C GLU A 32 17.94 1.74 -7.71
N THR A 33 17.62 0.88 -6.73
CA THR A 33 16.26 0.37 -6.54
C THR A 33 15.28 1.49 -6.19
N LEU A 34 15.69 2.47 -5.37
CA LEU A 34 14.84 3.61 -5.04
C LEU A 34 14.51 4.45 -6.28
N ARG A 35 15.54 4.80 -7.05
CA ARG A 35 15.47 5.68 -8.22
C ARG A 35 14.74 5.01 -9.39
N ASP A 36 15.00 3.73 -9.63
CA ASP A 36 14.57 3.05 -10.86
C ASP A 36 13.25 2.30 -10.68
N GLU A 37 12.93 1.86 -9.45
CA GLU A 37 11.74 1.05 -9.18
C GLU A 37 10.78 1.72 -8.20
N ALA A 38 11.22 2.03 -6.96
CA ALA A 38 10.32 2.43 -5.88
C ALA A 38 9.65 3.79 -6.15
N ILE A 39 10.44 4.85 -6.35
CA ILE A 39 9.92 6.21 -6.58
C ILE A 39 9.10 6.27 -7.88
N PRO A 40 9.60 5.76 -9.04
CA PRO A 40 8.79 5.74 -10.25
C PRO A 40 7.54 4.89 -10.11
N GLY A 41 7.58 3.77 -9.38
CA GLY A 41 6.43 2.92 -9.10
C GLY A 41 5.33 3.68 -8.38
N VAL A 42 5.68 4.37 -7.29
CA VAL A 42 4.75 5.21 -6.53
C VAL A 42 4.14 6.29 -7.44
N LEU A 43 4.97 7.03 -8.17
CA LEU A 43 4.50 8.12 -9.03
C LEU A 43 3.59 7.62 -10.16
N LYS A 44 3.95 6.50 -10.81
CA LYS A 44 3.14 5.89 -11.88
C LYS A 44 1.78 5.48 -11.35
N VAL A 45 1.72 4.86 -10.17
CA VAL A 45 0.45 4.46 -9.56
C VAL A 45 -0.37 5.69 -9.17
N THR A 46 0.23 6.70 -8.53
CA THR A 46 -0.48 7.94 -8.18
C THR A 46 -1.10 8.56 -9.43
N VAL A 47 -0.31 8.77 -10.49
CA VAL A 47 -0.81 9.35 -11.75
C VAL A 47 -1.90 8.48 -12.38
N PHE A 48 -1.73 7.17 -12.39
CA PHE A 48 -2.75 6.24 -12.89
C PHE A 48 -4.07 6.38 -12.14
N VAL A 49 -4.04 6.43 -10.80
CA VAL A 49 -5.25 6.58 -9.98
C VAL A 49 -5.91 7.94 -10.22
N TYR A 50 -5.14 9.03 -10.35
CA TYR A 50 -5.68 10.34 -10.73
C TYR A 50 -6.38 10.33 -12.09
N ILE A 51 -5.75 9.73 -13.11
CA ILE A 51 -6.33 9.62 -14.46
C ILE A 51 -7.63 8.80 -14.40
N MET A 52 -7.60 7.65 -13.73
CA MET A 52 -8.77 6.80 -13.58
C MET A 52 -9.91 7.52 -12.86
N SER A 53 -9.61 8.21 -11.76
CA SER A 53 -10.59 9.02 -11.03
C SER A 53 -11.19 10.13 -11.90
N PHE A 54 -10.38 10.79 -12.72
CA PHE A 54 -10.84 11.79 -13.68
C PHE A 54 -11.78 11.20 -14.74
N VAL A 55 -11.46 10.01 -15.29
CA VAL A 55 -12.33 9.31 -16.24
C VAL A 55 -13.66 8.94 -15.57
N ILE A 56 -13.63 8.40 -14.35
CA ILE A 56 -14.84 8.08 -13.58
C ILE A 56 -15.68 9.33 -13.34
N HIS A 57 -15.05 10.46 -13.02
CA HIS A 57 -15.74 11.75 -12.92
C HIS A 57 -16.46 12.11 -14.20
N GLY A 58 -15.79 12.03 -15.36
CA GLY A 58 -16.41 12.29 -16.66
C GLY A 58 -17.62 11.40 -16.94
N VAL A 59 -17.54 10.11 -16.59
CA VAL A 59 -18.66 9.16 -16.72
C VAL A 59 -19.84 9.55 -15.81
N VAL A 60 -19.58 9.86 -14.53
CA VAL A 60 -20.62 10.27 -13.57
C VAL A 60 -21.28 11.58 -14.02
N ALA A 61 -20.49 12.55 -14.48
CA ALA A 61 -20.99 13.83 -15.01
C ALA A 61 -21.85 13.65 -16.25
N TRP A 62 -21.47 12.76 -17.17
CA TRP A 62 -22.25 12.47 -18.35
C TRP A 62 -23.59 11.78 -18.02
N ARG A 63 -23.60 10.83 -17.07
CA ARG A 63 -24.83 10.15 -16.64
C ARG A 63 -25.80 11.10 -15.91
N ASN A 64 -25.26 12.02 -15.12
CA ASN A 64 -26.06 12.96 -14.33
C ASN A 64 -26.32 14.28 -15.05
N LYS A 65 -26.09 14.38 -16.37
CA LYS A 65 -26.30 15.62 -17.15
C LYS A 65 -27.75 16.14 -17.10
N GLU A 66 -28.72 15.24 -16.87
CA GLU A 66 -30.16 15.57 -16.86
C GLU A 66 -30.65 15.93 -15.45
N GLU A 67 -29.94 15.49 -14.41
CA GLU A 67 -30.20 15.87 -13.03
C GLU A 67 -29.35 17.10 -12.65
N LYS A 68 -29.83 17.97 -11.77
CA LYS A 68 -29.01 19.08 -11.26
C LYS A 68 -27.79 18.49 -10.53
N TRP A 69 -26.60 18.63 -11.13
CA TRP A 69 -25.34 18.16 -10.58
C TRP A 69 -25.16 18.55 -9.11
N ASN A 70 -25.30 17.57 -8.20
CA ASN A 70 -24.92 17.73 -6.80
C ASN A 70 -23.43 17.41 -6.67
N SER A 71 -22.59 18.44 -6.73
CA SER A 71 -21.13 18.31 -6.77
C SER A 71 -20.57 17.45 -5.64
N LYS A 72 -21.06 17.58 -4.40
CA LYS A 72 -20.56 16.80 -3.27
C LYS A 72 -20.92 15.33 -3.35
N GLN A 73 -22.18 15.01 -3.67
CA GLN A 73 -22.63 13.61 -3.78
C GLN A 73 -21.94 12.91 -4.95
N ASN A 74 -21.78 13.60 -6.08
CA ASN A 74 -21.11 13.05 -7.25
C ASN A 74 -19.61 12.86 -7.03
N LEU A 75 -18.93 13.81 -6.38
CA LEU A 75 -17.51 13.65 -6.00
C LEU A 75 -17.32 12.48 -5.05
N LYS A 76 -18.25 12.27 -4.10
CA LYS A 76 -18.24 11.12 -3.21
C LYS A 76 -18.45 9.81 -3.98
N ALA A 77 -19.36 9.76 -4.94
CA ALA A 77 -19.53 8.59 -5.79
C ALA A 77 -18.26 8.27 -6.61
N VAL A 78 -17.63 9.28 -7.21
CA VAL A 78 -16.35 9.13 -7.93
C VAL A 78 -15.28 8.56 -7.01
N TYR A 79 -15.16 9.10 -5.80
CA TYR A 79 -14.21 8.62 -4.79
C TYR A 79 -14.45 7.15 -4.43
N LEU A 80 -15.68 6.78 -4.06
CA LEU A 80 -16.04 5.42 -3.67
C LEU A 80 -15.82 4.41 -4.80
N VAL A 81 -16.20 4.76 -6.03
CA VAL A 81 -15.99 3.88 -7.20
C VAL A 81 -14.51 3.72 -7.51
N THR A 82 -13.73 4.81 -7.44
CA THR A 82 -12.28 4.73 -7.65
C THR A 82 -11.62 3.86 -6.57
N ASN A 83 -11.95 4.07 -5.29
CA ASN A 83 -11.48 3.26 -4.17
C ASN A 83 -11.82 1.77 -4.37
N ALA A 84 -13.07 1.47 -4.71
CA ALA A 84 -13.51 0.09 -4.92
C ALA A 84 -12.74 -0.60 -6.05
N ILE A 85 -12.51 0.08 -7.17
CA ILE A 85 -11.73 -0.45 -8.30
C ILE A 85 -10.28 -0.67 -7.90
N VAL A 86 -9.62 0.31 -7.27
CA VAL A 86 -8.22 0.16 -6.85
C VAL A 86 -8.07 -0.98 -5.85
N ASN A 87 -8.91 -1.02 -4.81
CA ASN A 87 -8.85 -2.07 -3.80
C ASN A 87 -9.12 -3.45 -4.39
N LEU A 88 -10.03 -3.56 -5.37
CA LEU A 88 -10.25 -4.82 -6.09
C LEU A 88 -9.00 -5.26 -6.89
N LEU A 89 -8.36 -4.32 -7.61
CA LEU A 89 -7.14 -4.61 -8.35
C LEU A 89 -6.00 -5.04 -7.41
N LEU A 90 -5.82 -4.32 -6.29
CA LEU A 90 -4.84 -4.66 -5.26
C LEU A 90 -5.12 -6.03 -4.63
N ALA A 91 -6.39 -6.35 -4.38
CA ALA A 91 -6.80 -7.65 -3.86
C ALA A 91 -6.45 -8.78 -4.83
N VAL A 92 -6.80 -8.64 -6.11
CA VAL A 92 -6.50 -9.65 -7.14
C VAL A 92 -4.98 -9.84 -7.27
N VAL A 93 -4.23 -8.75 -7.37
CA VAL A 93 -2.77 -8.80 -7.49
C VAL A 93 -2.15 -9.41 -6.23
N GLY A 94 -2.54 -8.97 -5.04
CA GLY A 94 -1.98 -9.51 -3.81
C GLY A 94 -2.33 -10.97 -3.58
N ILE A 95 -3.54 -11.44 -3.93
CA ILE A 95 -3.89 -12.87 -3.90
C ILE A 95 -3.00 -13.66 -4.86
N TYR A 96 -2.79 -13.15 -6.07
CA TYR A 96 -1.92 -13.79 -7.07
C TYR A 96 -0.50 -13.99 -6.53
N TYR A 97 0.11 -12.92 -6.00
CA TYR A 97 1.47 -13.01 -5.43
C TYR A 97 1.52 -13.82 -4.15
N PHE A 98 0.50 -13.71 -3.28
CA PHE A 98 0.44 -14.43 -2.01
C PHE A 98 0.39 -15.96 -2.21
N ARG A 99 -0.33 -16.44 -3.23
CA ARG A 99 -0.39 -17.87 -3.57
C ARG A 99 0.99 -18.47 -3.87
N ASP A 100 1.85 -17.68 -4.51
CA ASP A 100 3.15 -18.15 -4.99
C ASP A 100 4.29 -17.83 -4.00
N LEU A 101 3.96 -17.37 -2.79
CA LEU A 101 4.96 -17.16 -1.74
C LEU A 101 5.45 -18.49 -1.17
N PRO A 102 6.78 -18.70 -1.08
CA PRO A 102 7.34 -19.87 -0.42
C PRO A 102 7.01 -19.84 1.08
N THR A 103 6.56 -20.97 1.61
CA THR A 103 6.11 -21.11 3.01
C THR A 103 7.26 -21.32 4.00
N SER A 104 8.46 -21.66 3.51
CA SER A 104 9.67 -21.82 4.32
C SER A 104 10.76 -20.89 3.79
N GLN A 105 10.94 -19.74 4.44
CA GLN A 105 12.02 -18.80 4.16
C GLN A 105 12.83 -18.51 5.43
N SER A 106 14.11 -18.20 5.25
CA SER A 106 14.93 -17.70 6.35
C SER A 106 14.43 -16.31 6.81
N PHE A 107 14.76 -15.91 8.04
CA PHE A 107 14.39 -14.59 8.55
C PHE A 107 14.95 -13.45 7.67
N GLU A 108 16.14 -13.63 7.13
CA GLU A 108 16.78 -12.68 6.21
C GLU A 108 16.02 -12.58 4.88
N GLU A 109 15.59 -13.71 4.32
CA GLU A 109 14.78 -13.73 3.10
C GLU A 109 13.41 -13.08 3.30
N LEU A 110 12.79 -13.27 4.47
CA LEU A 110 11.52 -12.65 4.84
C LEU A 110 11.62 -11.12 4.96
N MET A 111 12.75 -10.63 5.51
CA MET A 111 12.97 -9.21 5.81
C MET A 111 13.57 -8.42 4.64
N ALA A 112 14.42 -9.02 3.81
CA ALA A 112 15.16 -8.28 2.78
C ALA A 112 15.14 -8.95 1.40
N GLY A 113 14.88 -10.26 1.31
CA GLY A 113 15.11 -11.06 0.09
C GLY A 113 14.16 -10.84 -1.08
N ARG A 114 13.14 -9.98 -0.95
CA ARG A 114 12.03 -9.87 -1.93
C ARG A 114 11.88 -8.48 -2.54
N VAL A 115 12.94 -8.00 -3.19
CA VAL A 115 12.94 -6.71 -3.92
C VAL A 115 11.86 -6.70 -5.02
N ASP A 116 11.56 -7.86 -5.60
CA ASP A 116 10.47 -8.06 -6.56
C ASP A 116 9.09 -7.65 -6.03
N LEU A 117 8.90 -7.53 -4.71
CA LEU A 117 7.63 -7.13 -4.09
C LEU A 117 7.58 -5.64 -3.67
N VAL A 118 8.62 -4.85 -3.99
CA VAL A 118 8.61 -3.39 -3.75
C VAL A 118 7.39 -2.73 -4.39
N PHE A 119 6.95 -3.22 -5.56
CA PHE A 119 5.79 -2.67 -6.25
C PHE A 119 4.49 -2.79 -5.42
N MET A 120 4.33 -3.80 -4.54
CA MET A 120 3.11 -3.94 -3.73
C MET A 120 2.96 -2.76 -2.76
N GLY A 121 4.06 -2.39 -2.10
CA GLY A 121 4.10 -1.20 -1.25
C GLY A 121 3.93 0.08 -2.06
N ALA A 122 4.58 0.17 -3.22
CA ALA A 122 4.46 1.32 -4.11
C ALA A 122 3.02 1.54 -4.60
N CYS A 123 2.28 0.46 -4.87
CA CYS A 123 0.88 0.52 -5.26
C CYS A 123 0.00 1.08 -4.13
N GLN A 124 0.15 0.58 -2.90
CA GLN A 124 -0.59 1.12 -1.76
C GLN A 124 -0.23 2.58 -1.46
N LEU A 125 1.06 2.91 -1.48
CA LEU A 125 1.51 4.27 -1.22
C LEU A 125 0.98 5.23 -2.30
N GLY A 126 1.09 4.87 -3.58
CA GLY A 126 0.60 5.69 -4.69
C GLY A 126 -0.92 5.90 -4.65
N TYR A 127 -1.68 4.85 -4.33
CA TYR A 127 -3.12 4.94 -4.10
C TYR A 127 -3.46 5.91 -2.95
N ASN A 128 -2.82 5.76 -1.79
CA ASN A 128 -3.13 6.58 -0.63
C ASN A 128 -2.68 8.04 -0.79
N LEU A 129 -1.67 8.32 -1.62
CA LEU A 129 -1.30 9.68 -2.01
C LEU A 129 -2.37 10.39 -2.84
N TRP A 130 -3.26 9.65 -3.51
CA TRP A 130 -4.47 10.20 -4.11
C TRP A 130 -5.65 10.20 -3.11
N ALA A 131 -5.88 9.07 -2.43
CA ALA A 131 -7.05 8.89 -1.57
C ALA A 131 -7.09 9.86 -0.39
N PHE A 132 -5.95 10.08 0.29
CA PHE A 132 -5.89 10.98 1.45
C PHE A 132 -6.26 12.44 1.12
N PRO A 133 -5.61 13.13 0.16
CA PRO A 133 -6.01 14.50 -0.16
C PRO A 133 -7.41 14.58 -0.77
N TYR A 134 -7.84 13.59 -1.58
CA TYR A 134 -9.19 13.58 -2.14
C TYR A 134 -10.25 13.43 -1.02
N GLY A 135 -10.03 12.49 -0.11
CA GLY A 135 -10.81 12.22 1.10
C GLY A 135 -10.98 13.48 1.96
N LEU A 136 -9.86 14.13 2.26
CA LEU A 136 -9.79 15.31 3.12
C LEU A 136 -10.45 16.54 2.49
N PHE A 137 -10.09 16.87 1.24
CA PHE A 137 -10.47 18.16 0.65
C PHE A 137 -11.77 18.13 -0.16
N LEU A 138 -12.17 16.98 -0.74
CA LEU A 138 -13.27 16.93 -1.70
C LEU A 138 -14.52 16.20 -1.21
N VAL A 139 -14.36 15.16 -0.38
CA VAL A 139 -15.50 14.31 0.05
C VAL A 139 -15.78 14.34 1.55
N ASN A 140 -14.96 15.07 2.33
CA ASN A 140 -15.07 15.20 3.78
C ASN A 140 -15.19 13.83 4.47
N GLU A 141 -14.21 12.99 4.20
CA GLU A 141 -14.12 11.65 4.75
C GLU A 141 -14.01 11.68 6.28
N SER A 142 -14.44 10.60 6.94
CA SER A 142 -14.42 10.52 8.40
C SER A 142 -12.98 10.51 8.93
N LEU A 143 -12.76 11.13 10.09
CA LEU A 143 -11.45 11.17 10.74
C LEU A 143 -10.80 9.77 10.90
N PRO A 144 -11.54 8.70 11.31
CA PRO A 144 -10.97 7.36 11.38
C PRO A 144 -10.40 6.85 10.05
N MET A 145 -11.06 7.12 8.93
CA MET A 145 -10.58 6.70 7.60
C MET A 145 -9.37 7.52 7.15
N LEU A 146 -9.34 8.82 7.43
CA LEU A 146 -8.14 9.64 7.18
C LEU A 146 -6.93 9.13 7.98
N CYS A 147 -7.15 8.74 9.25
CA CYS A 147 -6.12 8.10 10.07
C CYS A 147 -5.68 6.75 9.50
N HIS A 148 -6.62 5.96 8.97
CA HIS A 148 -6.30 4.70 8.28
C HIS A 148 -5.42 4.95 7.05
N HIS A 149 -5.78 5.88 6.15
CA HIS A 149 -4.96 6.24 4.99
C HIS A 149 -3.54 6.67 5.39
N LEU A 150 -3.42 7.51 6.42
CA LEU A 150 -2.13 7.92 6.93
C LEU A 150 -1.33 6.74 7.51
N GLY A 151 -1.98 5.84 8.24
CA GLY A 151 -1.37 4.61 8.74
C GLY A 151 -0.86 3.72 7.61
N VAL A 152 -1.67 3.51 6.56
CA VAL A 152 -1.28 2.72 5.39
C VAL A 152 -0.12 3.37 4.64
N ILE A 153 -0.06 4.71 4.53
CA ILE A 153 1.10 5.42 3.95
C ILE A 153 2.39 5.07 4.68
N PHE A 154 2.39 5.10 6.01
CA PHE A 154 3.58 4.73 6.80
C PHE A 154 3.92 3.25 6.66
N VAL A 155 2.93 2.37 6.80
CA VAL A 155 3.13 0.91 6.74
C VAL A 155 3.57 0.47 5.35
N ALA A 156 3.06 1.07 4.27
CA ALA A 156 3.47 0.82 2.89
C ALA A 156 4.82 1.46 2.55
N GLY A 157 5.19 2.57 3.18
CA GLY A 157 6.50 3.20 3.02
C GLY A 157 7.65 2.28 3.42
N ILE A 158 7.49 1.48 4.48
CA ILE A 158 8.53 0.56 4.97
C ILE A 158 8.94 -0.48 3.91
N PRO A 159 8.06 -1.35 3.37
CA PRO A 159 8.44 -2.30 2.32
C PRO A 159 8.82 -1.64 1.00
N THR A 160 8.38 -0.40 0.75
CA THR A 160 8.70 0.34 -0.48
C THR A 160 10.10 0.93 -0.47
N PHE A 161 10.56 1.46 0.67
CA PHE A 161 11.80 2.25 0.73
C PHE A 161 12.88 1.66 1.62
N CYS A 162 12.55 0.81 2.59
CA CYS A 162 13.50 0.36 3.62
C CYS A 162 13.96 -1.08 3.39
N THR A 163 15.26 -1.38 3.50
CA THR A 163 15.82 -2.74 3.35
C THR A 163 15.19 -3.74 4.30
N LEU A 164 15.01 -3.37 5.57
CA LEU A 164 14.39 -4.16 6.64
C LEU A 164 12.85 -4.12 6.59
N GLY A 165 12.28 -4.17 5.39
CA GLY A 165 10.84 -4.10 5.19
C GLY A 165 10.22 -5.48 5.09
N ILE A 166 9.07 -5.70 5.74
CA ILE A 166 8.38 -6.99 5.73
C ILE A 166 7.65 -7.23 4.38
N ARG A 167 8.42 -7.22 3.28
CA ARG A 167 7.95 -7.32 1.90
C ARG A 167 7.28 -8.65 1.60
N HIS A 168 7.75 -9.72 2.24
CA HIS A 168 7.14 -11.03 2.11
C HIS A 168 5.65 -11.01 2.46
N TYR A 169 5.23 -10.27 3.49
CA TYR A 169 3.81 -10.17 3.85
C TYR A 169 3.06 -9.04 3.14
N ALA A 170 3.72 -8.23 2.31
CA ALA A 170 3.06 -7.15 1.59
C ALA A 170 1.89 -7.64 0.70
N PRO A 171 1.98 -8.77 -0.05
CA PRO A 171 0.85 -9.34 -0.77
C PRO A 171 -0.35 -9.68 0.12
N PHE A 172 -0.09 -10.21 1.31
CA PHE A 172 -1.13 -10.55 2.28
C PHE A 172 -1.81 -9.31 2.85
N PHE A 173 -1.03 -8.37 3.41
CA PHE A 173 -1.59 -7.17 4.03
C PHE A 173 -2.27 -6.29 2.98
N PHE A 174 -1.57 -5.93 1.91
CA PHE A 174 -2.05 -4.92 0.96
C PHE A 174 -3.01 -5.45 -0.11
N GLY A 175 -3.11 -6.78 -0.25
CA GLY A 175 -4.08 -7.40 -1.15
C GLY A 175 -5.18 -8.13 -0.40
N VAL A 176 -4.82 -9.17 0.37
CA VAL A 176 -5.82 -10.05 0.99
C VAL A 176 -6.61 -9.34 2.09
N ILE A 177 -5.92 -8.68 3.03
CA ILE A 177 -6.59 -7.95 4.12
C ILE A 177 -7.28 -6.69 3.57
N GLU A 178 -6.58 -5.85 2.82
CA GLU A 178 -7.19 -4.63 2.29
C GLU A 178 -8.34 -4.92 1.30
N GLY A 179 -8.31 -6.05 0.59
CA GLY A 179 -9.44 -6.51 -0.23
C GLY A 179 -10.71 -6.79 0.57
N SER A 180 -10.58 -7.17 1.85
CA SER A 180 -11.74 -7.35 2.74
C SER A 180 -12.47 -6.03 3.05
N SER A 181 -11.89 -4.87 2.69
CA SER A 181 -12.53 -3.57 2.81
C SER A 181 -13.50 -3.26 1.66
N VAL A 182 -13.45 -3.98 0.53
CA VAL A 182 -14.33 -3.72 -0.63
C VAL A 182 -15.82 -3.82 -0.27
N PRO A 183 -16.29 -4.84 0.49
CA PRO A 183 -17.68 -4.90 0.94
C PRO A 183 -18.08 -3.79 1.92
N LEU A 184 -17.12 -3.12 2.57
CA LEU A 184 -17.39 -2.02 3.51
C LEU A 184 -17.57 -0.66 2.81
N VAL A 185 -17.23 -0.57 1.52
CA VAL A 185 -17.37 0.64 0.69
C VAL A 185 -18.75 0.74 0.03
N VAL A 186 -19.48 -0.39 -0.07
CA VAL A 186 -20.79 -0.52 -0.76
C VAL A 186 -21.96 -0.39 0.20
#